data_AF-A0A2E6Z1F5-F1
#
_entry.id   AF-A0A2E6Z1F5-F1
#
_cell.length_a   1.000
_cell.length_b   1.000
_cell.length_c   1.000
_cell.angle_alpha   90.00
_cell.angle_beta   90.00
_cell.angle_gamma   90.00
#
_symmetry.space_group_name_H-M   'P 1'
#
loop_
_entity.id
_entity.type
_entity.pdbx_description
1 polymer ?
#
loop_
_entity_poly.entity_id
_entity_poly.type
_entity_poly.pdbx_seq_one_letter_code
_entity_poly.pdbx_strand_id
1 'polypeptide(L)'
;MITTFSLDILNSLHLNKFFFPILFSITSTTYDLLIDPLMSGPLNYWEWNNHGYYFGIPLSNFLGWIIVSLLIGCLPWKNYKTNKFSLIISFSLPIFFVYTALLNILIFPSIIGILLIVILFTKNILKRKVIN
;
A
#
# COMPACT_ATOMS: atom_id res chain seq x y z
N MET A 1 4.75 -7.69 -3.74
CA MET A 1 3.50 -7.09 -3.22
C MET A 1 3.26 -5.72 -3.87
N ILE A 2 3.90 -4.63 -3.41
CA ILE A 2 3.68 -3.27 -3.95
C ILE A 2 4.08 -3.18 -5.44
N THR A 3 5.25 -3.70 -5.78
CA THR A 3 5.76 -3.75 -7.17
C THR A 3 4.82 -4.48 -8.11
N THR A 4 4.47 -5.72 -7.75
CA THR A 4 3.55 -6.58 -8.51
C THR A 4 2.17 -5.96 -8.63
N PHE A 5 1.65 -5.35 -7.56
CA PHE A 5 0.36 -4.68 -7.56
C PHE A 5 0.35 -3.45 -8.48
N SER A 6 1.40 -2.62 -8.41
CA SER A 6 1.55 -1.42 -9.24
C SER A 6 1.66 -1.77 -10.73
N LEU A 7 2.44 -2.81 -11.07
CA LEU A 7 2.51 -3.34 -12.43
C LEU A 7 1.18 -3.93 -12.89
N ASP A 8 0.47 -4.64 -12.03
CA ASP A 8 -0.84 -5.20 -12.35
C ASP A 8 -1.89 -4.09 -12.55
N ILE A 9 -1.81 -2.94 -11.85
CA ILE A 9 -2.63 -1.74 -12.12
C ILE A 9 -2.37 -1.18 -13.49
N LEU A 10 -1.09 -0.97 -13.80
CA LEU A 10 -0.65 -0.53 -15.11
C LEU A 10 -1.19 -1.37 -16.25
N ASN A 11 -1.02 -2.70 -16.12
CA ASN A 11 -1.49 -3.64 -17.12
C ASN A 11 -3.03 -3.64 -17.23
N SER A 12 -3.76 -3.58 -16.10
CA SER A 12 -5.23 -3.55 -16.13
C SER A 12 -5.81 -2.27 -16.74
N LEU A 13 -5.09 -1.16 -16.64
CA LEU A 13 -5.48 0.12 -17.22
C LEU A 13 -4.90 0.34 -18.63
N HIS A 14 -4.20 -0.66 -19.19
CA HIS A 14 -3.49 -0.55 -20.47
C HIS A 14 -2.54 0.65 -20.56
N LEU A 15 -1.95 1.06 -19.43
CA LEU A 15 -1.04 2.19 -19.34
C LEU A 15 0.40 1.77 -19.68
N ASN A 16 1.21 2.73 -20.14
CA ASN A 16 2.64 2.49 -20.41
C ASN A 16 3.41 2.36 -19.08
N LYS A 17 4.36 1.41 -19.00
CA LYS A 17 5.30 1.22 -17.88
C LYS A 17 6.04 2.50 -17.45
N PHE A 18 6.10 3.52 -18.30
CA PHE A 18 6.53 4.87 -17.93
C PHE A 18 5.83 5.40 -16.66
N PHE A 19 4.55 5.08 -16.43
CA PHE A 19 3.81 5.49 -15.23
C PHE A 19 4.06 4.61 -13.99
N PHE A 20 4.95 3.62 -14.10
CA PHE A 20 5.23 2.69 -12.99
C PHE A 20 5.74 3.39 -11.73
N PRO A 21 6.71 4.32 -11.78
CA PRO A 21 7.20 5.00 -10.58
C PRO A 21 6.09 5.76 -9.83
N ILE A 22 5.16 6.37 -10.57
CA ILE A 22 4.03 7.10 -10.01
C ILE A 22 3.10 6.14 -9.26
N LEU A 23 2.65 5.07 -9.91
CA LEU A 23 1.76 4.09 -9.28
C LEU A 23 2.43 3.36 -8.11
N PHE A 24 3.72 3.08 -8.23
CA PHE A 24 4.51 2.51 -7.15
C PHE A 24 4.55 3.46 -5.95
N SER A 25 4.82 4.75 -6.16
CA SER A 25 4.83 5.74 -5.08
C SER A 25 3.48 5.89 -4.37
N ILE A 26 2.39 5.99 -5.13
CA ILE A 26 1.04 6.11 -4.58
C ILE A 26 0.68 4.86 -3.78
N THR A 27 1.00 3.67 -4.31
CA THR A 27 0.71 2.42 -3.61
C THR A 27 1.50 2.34 -2.30
N SER A 28 2.80 2.64 -2.33
CA SER A 28 3.64 2.67 -1.12
C SER A 28 3.06 3.61 -0.06
N THR A 29 2.76 4.85 -0.42
CA THR A 29 2.18 5.83 0.52
C THR A 29 0.79 5.44 1.02
N THR A 30 0.02 4.65 0.25
CA THR A 30 -1.26 4.10 0.74
C THR A 30 -1.04 3.09 1.85
N TYR A 31 0.06 2.32 1.84
CA TYR A 31 0.43 1.47 2.98
C TYR A 31 0.83 2.31 4.20
N ASP A 32 1.54 3.42 4.02
CA ASP A 32 1.89 4.33 5.12
C ASP A 32 0.63 4.94 5.74
N LEU A 33 -0.39 5.30 4.94
CA LEU A 33 -1.68 5.78 5.45
C LEU A 33 -2.43 4.75 6.31
N LEU A 34 -2.14 3.45 6.13
CA LEU A 34 -2.68 2.35 6.95
C LEU A 34 -1.81 2.08 8.18
N ILE A 35 -0.49 2.10 8.04
CA ILE A 35 0.47 1.68 9.07
C ILE A 35 0.79 2.81 10.05
N ASP A 36 1.10 3.99 9.53
CA ASP A 36 1.63 5.11 10.30
C ASP A 36 0.69 5.55 11.44
N PRO A 37 -0.65 5.58 11.27
CA PRO A 37 -1.57 5.90 12.37
C PRO A 37 -1.50 4.94 13.54
N LEU A 38 -1.21 3.66 13.27
CA LEU A 38 -1.03 2.66 14.34
C LEU A 38 0.27 2.92 15.08
N MET A 39 1.33 3.20 14.33
CA MET A 39 2.67 3.44 14.87
C MET A 39 2.73 4.74 15.68
N SER A 40 2.09 5.80 15.21
CA SER A 40 2.08 7.11 15.86
C SER A 40 1.00 7.28 16.92
N GLY A 41 -0.01 6.42 16.93
CA GLY A 41 -1.12 6.45 17.89
C GLY A 41 -0.97 5.35 18.93
N PRO A 42 -1.80 4.29 18.89
CA PRO A 42 -1.93 3.32 19.96
C PRO A 42 -0.65 2.53 20.27
N LEU A 43 0.25 2.34 19.29
CA LEU A 43 1.47 1.58 19.49
C LEU A 43 2.65 2.44 19.98
N ASN A 44 2.55 3.77 19.87
CA ASN A 44 3.59 4.73 20.26
C ASN A 44 5.02 4.36 19.81
N TYR A 45 5.16 3.79 18.61
CA TYR A 45 6.47 3.51 18.01
C TYR A 45 7.10 4.74 17.39
N TRP A 46 6.28 5.70 16.95
CA TRP A 46 6.75 6.97 16.38
C TRP A 46 6.19 8.14 17.16
N GLU A 47 7.09 8.99 17.63
CA GLU A 47 6.75 10.26 18.25
C GLU A 47 7.22 11.39 17.34
N TRP A 48 6.30 12.31 17.03
CA TRP A 48 6.58 13.44 16.15
C TRP A 48 6.63 14.73 16.97
N ASN A 49 7.74 15.45 16.86
CA ASN A 49 7.91 16.75 17.51
C ASN A 49 6.91 17.79 16.97
N ASN A 50 6.64 17.74 15.66
CA ASN A 50 5.64 18.58 15.01
C ASN A 50 4.39 17.74 14.78
N HIS A 51 3.29 18.07 15.46
CA HIS A 51 2.04 17.34 15.26
C HIS A 51 1.40 17.69 13.91
N GLY A 52 1.19 16.67 13.07
CA GLY A 52 0.37 16.80 11.87
C GLY A 52 -1.09 16.39 12.11
N TYR A 53 -1.97 16.80 11.19
CA TYR A 53 -3.42 16.58 11.30
C TYR A 53 -3.84 15.10 11.26
N TYR A 54 -3.10 14.25 10.57
CA TYR A 54 -3.44 12.84 10.43
C TYR A 54 -2.74 12.03 11.52
N PHE A 55 -3.45 11.74 12.62
CA PHE A 55 -2.94 10.97 13.77
C PHE A 55 -1.61 11.47 14.34
N GLY A 56 -1.37 12.79 14.31
CA GLY A 56 -0.13 13.40 14.79
C GLY A 56 1.02 13.38 13.78
N ILE A 57 0.84 12.75 12.61
CA ILE A 57 1.89 12.53 11.61
C ILE A 57 2.00 13.75 10.68
N PRO A 58 3.19 14.38 10.56
CA PRO A 58 3.41 15.48 9.63
C PRO A 58 3.10 15.10 8.18
N LEU A 59 2.50 16.02 7.42
CA LEU A 59 2.29 15.85 5.97
C LEU A 59 3.62 15.64 5.22
N SER A 60 4.73 16.20 5.74
CA SER A 60 6.06 16.01 5.18
C SER A 60 6.52 14.56 5.20
N ASN A 61 6.03 13.72 6.11
CA ASN A 61 6.33 12.29 6.14
C ASN A 61 5.76 11.59 4.90
N PHE A 62 4.46 11.79 4.63
CA PHE A 62 3.81 11.21 3.45
C PHE A 62 4.40 11.75 2.14
N LEU A 63 4.72 13.05 2.07
CA LEU A 63 5.42 13.63 0.91
C LEU A 63 6.80 13.02 0.73
N GLY A 64 7.54 12.79 1.83
CA GLY A 64 8.82 12.10 1.83
C GLY A 64 8.68 10.69 1.24
N TRP A 65 7.70 9.92 1.69
CA TRP A 65 7.44 8.58 1.17
C TRP A 65 7.03 8.56 -0.29
N ILE A 66 6.26 9.54 -0.76
CA ILE A 66 5.96 9.70 -2.20
C ILE A 66 7.25 9.92 -2.99
N ILE A 67 8.08 10.89 -2.58
CA ILE A 67 9.32 11.25 -3.29
C ILE A 67 10.30 10.07 -3.31
N VAL A 68 10.57 9.47 -2.14
CA VAL A 68 11.49 8.33 -2.01
C VAL A 68 10.99 7.15 -2.83
N SER A 69 9.70 6.82 -2.72
CA SER A 69 9.13 5.70 -3.49
C SER A 69 9.12 5.98 -4.99
N LEU A 70 8.93 7.23 -5.41
CA LEU A 70 9.01 7.61 -6.82
C LEU A 70 10.43 7.40 -7.37
N LEU A 71 11.45 7.85 -6.63
CA LEU A 71 12.85 7.64 -7.00
C LEU A 71 13.19 6.14 -7.06
N ILE A 72 12.75 5.38 -6.06
CA ILE A 72 12.90 3.92 -6.02
C ILE A 72 12.17 3.26 -7.20
N GLY A 73 11.00 3.76 -7.58
CA GLY A 73 10.20 3.28 -8.70
C GLY A 73 10.90 3.45 -10.06
N CYS A 74 11.79 4.44 -10.19
CA CYS A 74 12.59 4.68 -11.41
C CYS A 74 13.74 3.67 -11.59
N LEU A 75 14.10 2.92 -10.55
CA LEU A 75 15.15 1.90 -10.64
C LEU A 75 14.72 0.75 -11.57
N PRO A 76 15.68 -0.03 -12.12
CA PRO A 76 15.34 -1.18 -12.95
C PRO A 76 14.70 -2.30 -12.12
N TRP A 77 13.39 -2.46 -12.24
CA TRP A 77 12.63 -3.51 -11.58
C TRP A 77 12.54 -4.77 -12.44
N LYS A 78 12.86 -5.92 -11.85
CA LYS A 78 12.56 -7.22 -12.46
C LYS A 78 11.07 -7.52 -12.32
N ASN A 79 10.47 -8.01 -13.39
CA ASN A 79 9.11 -8.55 -13.37
C ASN A 79 9.12 -9.89 -12.60
N TYR A 80 8.83 -9.85 -11.31
CA TYR A 80 8.59 -11.06 -10.53
C TYR A 80 7.21 -11.63 -10.89
N LYS A 81 7.17 -12.89 -11.33
CA LYS A 81 5.89 -13.58 -11.50
C LYS A 81 5.20 -13.69 -10.14
N THR A 82 3.92 -13.33 -10.11
CA THR A 82 3.09 -13.54 -8.92
C THR A 82 2.99 -15.03 -8.62
N ASN A 83 3.60 -15.48 -7.53
CA ASN A 83 3.46 -16.85 -7.01
C ASN A 83 2.47 -16.88 -5.84
N LYS A 84 2.06 -18.10 -5.41
CA LYS A 84 1.14 -18.28 -4.29
C LYS A 84 1.65 -17.61 -3.00
N PHE A 85 2.96 -17.67 -2.77
CA PHE A 85 3.59 -17.08 -1.58
C PHE A 85 3.47 -15.54 -1.56
N SER A 86 3.79 -14.87 -2.67
CA SER A 86 3.62 -13.42 -2.81
C SER A 86 2.16 -13.01 -2.66
N LEU A 87 1.21 -13.85 -3.11
CA LEU A 87 -0.21 -13.59 -2.92
C LEU A 87 -0.58 -13.63 -1.43
N ILE A 88 -0.12 -14.66 -0.70
CA ILE A 88 -0.35 -14.79 0.75
C ILE A 88 0.15 -13.54 1.48
N ILE A 89 1.39 -13.12 1.22
CA ILE A 89 1.95 -11.91 1.84
C ILE A 89 1.13 -10.67 1.50
N SER A 90 0.66 -10.56 0.25
CA SER A 90 -0.09 -9.40 -0.22
C SER A 90 -1.43 -9.22 0.51
N PHE A 91 -2.06 -10.32 0.93
CA PHE A 91 -3.27 -10.26 1.75
C PHE A 91 -2.97 -10.21 3.24
N SER A 92 -1.98 -10.96 3.73
CA SER A 92 -1.72 -11.08 5.16
C SER A 92 -1.34 -9.74 5.80
N LEU A 93 -0.54 -8.93 5.11
CA LEU A 93 -0.04 -7.68 5.68
C LEU A 93 -1.16 -6.63 5.86
N PRO A 94 -1.99 -6.30 4.86
CA PRO A 94 -3.15 -5.42 5.08
C PRO A 94 -4.15 -5.99 6.08
N ILE A 95 -4.41 -7.30 6.06
CA ILE A 95 -5.34 -7.94 7.00
C ILE A 95 -4.87 -7.75 8.44
N PHE A 96 -3.57 -7.97 8.70
CA PHE A 96 -2.98 -7.77 10.01
C PHE A 96 -3.19 -6.33 10.50
N PHE A 97 -2.82 -5.33 9.69
CA PHE A 97 -2.95 -3.93 10.09
C PHE A 97 -4.40 -3.45 10.18
N VAL A 98 -5.31 -3.94 9.32
CA VAL A 98 -6.75 -3.66 9.46
C VAL A 98 -7.28 -4.22 10.78
N TYR A 99 -6.91 -5.45 11.12
CA TYR A 99 -7.32 -6.07 12.37
C TYR A 99 -6.82 -5.26 13.58
N THR A 100 -5.54 -4.87 13.59
CA THR A 100 -4.97 -4.03 14.66
C THR A 100 -5.65 -2.65 14.71
N ALA A 101 -5.96 -2.04 13.57
CA ALA A 101 -6.69 -0.77 13.50
C ALA A 101 -8.11 -0.87 14.07
N LEU A 102 -8.82 -1.95 13.79
CA LEU A 102 -10.15 -2.18 14.35
C LEU A 102 -10.10 -2.38 15.86
N LEU A 103 -9.12 -3.12 16.38
CA LEU A 103 -8.92 -3.30 17.83
C LEU A 103 -8.65 -1.99 18.57
N ASN A 104 -7.99 -1.03 17.90
CA ASN A 104 -7.67 0.29 18.44
C ASN A 104 -8.67 1.38 18.01
N ILE A 105 -9.80 1.01 17.39
CA ILE A 105 -10.89 1.92 17.00
C ILE A 105 -10.41 3.02 16.01
N LEU A 106 -9.39 2.71 15.20
CA LEU A 106 -8.89 3.63 14.17
C LEU A 106 -9.67 3.46 12.86
N ILE A 107 -10.76 4.21 12.71
CA ILE A 107 -11.70 4.07 11.57
C ILE A 107 -11.02 4.35 10.22
N PHE A 108 -10.25 5.45 10.12
CA PHE A 108 -9.64 5.86 8.86
C PHE A 108 -8.65 4.81 8.30
N PRO A 109 -7.66 4.33 9.08
CA PRO A 109 -6.78 3.24 8.64
C PRO A 109 -7.54 1.98 8.28
N SER A 110 -8.56 1.59 9.06
CA SER A 110 -9.38 0.42 8.76
C SER A 110 -10.07 0.52 7.40
N ILE A 111 -10.65 1.66 7.05
CA ILE A 111 -11.29 1.86 5.74
C ILE A 111 -10.27 1.74 4.61
N ILE A 112 -9.11 2.40 4.74
CA ILE A 112 -8.04 2.36 3.73
C ILE A 112 -7.56 0.93 3.51
N GLY A 113 -7.31 0.19 4.60
CA GLY A 113 -6.86 -1.20 4.50
C GLY A 113 -7.93 -2.15 3.93
N ILE A 114 -9.21 -1.96 4.27
CA ILE A 114 -10.31 -2.73 3.66
C ILE A 114 -10.39 -2.46 2.15
N LEU A 115 -10.30 -1.20 1.73
CA LEU A 115 -10.28 -0.83 0.31
C LEU A 115 -9.11 -1.49 -0.43
N LEU A 116 -7.91 -1.46 0.17
CA LEU A 116 -6.73 -2.16 -0.37
C LEU A 116 -6.99 -3.66 -0.56
N ILE A 117 -7.58 -4.34 0.44
CA ILE A 117 -7.91 -5.77 0.37
C ILE A 117 -8.93 -6.05 -0.75
N VAL A 118 -9.98 -5.23 -0.87
CA VAL A 118 -11.01 -5.39 -1.91
C VAL A 118 -10.40 -5.22 -3.31
N ILE A 119 -9.52 -4.24 -3.50
CA ILE A 119 -8.83 -4.04 -4.78
C ILE A 119 -7.92 -5.24 -5.11
N LEU A 120 -7.18 -5.76 -4.12
CA LEU A 120 -6.36 -6.96 -4.29
C LEU A 120 -7.19 -8.20 -4.63
N PHE A 121 -8.34 -8.37 -3.97
CA PHE A 121 -9.22 -9.51 -4.16
C PHE A 121 -9.89 -9.52 -5.54
N THR A 122 -10.50 -8.39 -5.93
CA THR A 122 -11.16 -8.23 -7.24
C THR A 122 -10.18 -8.51 -8.38
N LYS A 123 -8.94 -8.04 -8.27
CA LYS A 123 -7.88 -8.34 -9.23
C LYS A 123 -7.52 -9.82 -9.29
N ASN A 124 -7.35 -10.47 -8.15
CA ASN A 124 -7.01 -11.89 -8.11
C ASN A 124 -8.10 -12.75 -8.76
N ILE A 125 -9.38 -12.40 -8.59
CA ILE A 125 -10.50 -13.07 -9.28
C ILE A 125 -10.43 -12.85 -10.80
N LEU A 126 -10.28 -11.60 -11.26
CA LEU A 126 -10.24 -11.28 -12.68
C LEU A 126 -9.08 -11.99 -13.40
N LYS A 127 -7.90 -12.05 -12.75
CA LYS A 127 -6.73 -12.76 -13.28
C LYS A 127 -6.98 -14.27 -13.45
N ARG A 128 -7.75 -14.89 -12.55
CA ARG A 128 -8.11 -16.32 -12.66
C ARG A 128 -9.13 -16.60 -13.77
N LYS A 129 -10.05 -15.68 -14.04
CA LYS A 129 -11.05 -15.83 -15.12
C LYS A 129 -10.45 -15.75 -16.54
N VAL A 130 -9.32 -15.06 -16.72
CA VAL A 130 -8.68 -14.91 -18.04
C VAL A 130 -7.83 -16.14 -18.44
N ILE A 131 -7.46 -16.99 -17.47
CA ILE A 131 -6.53 -18.12 -17.68
C ILE A 131 -7.29 -19.45 -17.84
N ASN A 132 -8.59 -19.48 -17.52
CA ASN A 132 -9.48 -20.63 -17.70
C ASN A 132 -10.41 -20.39 -18.90
#